data_AF-A0AAV0CIT7-F1
#
_entry.id   AF-A0AAV0CIT7-F1
#
_cell.length_a   1.000
_cell.length_b   1.000
_cell.length_c   1.000
_cell.angle_alpha   90.00
_cell.angle_beta   90.00
_cell.angle_gamma   90.00
#
_symmetry.space_group_name_H-M   'P 1'
#
loop_
_entity.id
_entity.type
_entity.pdbx_description
1 polymer ?
#
loop_
_entity_poly.entity_id
_entity_poly.type
_entity_poly.pdbx_seq_one_letter_code
_entity_poly.pdbx_strand_id
1 'polypeptide(L)'
;MSQSSKKEEEQEHIPEPPCKHKYAVVHERGDEPDKIGIKATFNIWNPKVERDDLSISQMWIKNDLAEPVETLEAGWLVDPKAHPDTRFFIFFTNNNYVGKLGYDDCIPDTFEKNITGRKLGSSYLLVPVSQPDGPQYERTMEIKLVHKTNSTLF
;
A
#
# COMPACT_ATOMS: atom_id res chain seq x y z
N MET A 1 -15.47 -10.79 -46.31
CA MET A 1 -15.52 -9.60 -45.42
C MET A 1 -15.46 -10.14 -43.99
N SER A 2 -14.28 -10.10 -43.38
CA SER A 2 -14.08 -10.54 -41.98
C SER A 2 -14.12 -9.29 -41.11
N GLN A 3 -15.06 -9.25 -40.17
CA GLN A 3 -15.11 -8.22 -39.13
C GLN A 3 -14.15 -8.63 -38.02
N SER A 4 -13.10 -7.82 -37.81
CA SER A 4 -12.22 -7.90 -36.65
C SER A 4 -12.87 -7.10 -35.53
N SER A 5 -13.34 -7.76 -34.47
CA SER A 5 -13.80 -7.10 -33.25
C SER A 5 -12.58 -6.52 -32.52
N LYS A 6 -12.47 -5.19 -32.46
CA LYS A 6 -11.59 -4.52 -31.51
C LYS A 6 -12.14 -4.78 -30.10
N LYS A 7 -11.33 -5.35 -29.20
CA LYS A 7 -11.58 -5.25 -27.77
C LYS A 7 -11.20 -3.84 -27.36
N GLU A 8 -12.20 -3.05 -26.94
CA GLU A 8 -11.98 -1.79 -26.25
C GLU A 8 -11.51 -2.11 -24.83
N GLU A 9 -10.31 -1.66 -24.48
CA GLU A 9 -9.86 -1.60 -23.09
C GLU A 9 -10.70 -0.54 -22.38
N GLU A 10 -11.57 -1.00 -21.47
CA GLU A 10 -12.31 -0.14 -20.57
C GLU A 10 -11.31 0.39 -19.52
N GLN A 11 -10.79 1.59 -19.76
CA GLN A 11 -10.08 2.34 -18.73
C GLN A 11 -11.10 2.72 -17.66
N GLU A 12 -11.08 1.98 -16.55
CA GLU A 12 -11.83 2.30 -15.34
C GLU A 12 -11.51 3.75 -14.96
N HIS A 13 -12.53 4.61 -14.96
CA HIS A 13 -12.39 6.01 -14.56
C HIS A 13 -12.14 6.04 -13.05
N ILE A 14 -10.87 5.94 -12.66
CA ILE A 14 -10.44 6.15 -11.28
C ILE A 14 -10.68 7.63 -11.00
N PRO A 15 -11.62 8.00 -10.09
CA PRO A 15 -11.90 9.40 -9.80
C PRO A 15 -10.60 10.08 -9.37
N GLU A 16 -10.27 11.23 -9.98
CA GLU A 16 -9.11 12.01 -9.56
C GLU A 16 -9.29 12.36 -8.07
N PRO A 17 -8.32 12.01 -7.20
CA PRO A 17 -8.43 12.37 -5.80
C PRO A 17 -8.53 13.90 -5.68
N PRO A 18 -9.22 14.42 -4.65
CA PRO A 18 -9.47 15.85 -4.47
C PRO A 18 -8.18 16.71 -4.39
N CYS A 19 -7.02 16.06 -4.23
CA CYS A 19 -5.70 16.65 -4.17
C CYS A 19 -4.76 16.02 -5.22
N LYS A 20 -3.81 16.79 -5.78
CA LYS A 20 -2.89 16.34 -6.87
C LYS A 20 -1.88 15.30 -6.38
N HIS A 21 -2.34 14.08 -6.11
CA HIS A 21 -1.50 12.93 -5.84
C HIS A 21 -1.17 12.24 -7.17
N LYS A 22 0.12 12.01 -7.45
CA LYS A 22 0.54 11.16 -8.57
C LYS A 22 0.73 9.75 -8.05
N TYR A 23 -0.08 8.82 -8.53
CA TYR A 23 -0.02 7.42 -8.15
C TYR A 23 -0.18 6.53 -9.38
N ALA A 24 0.23 5.28 -9.23
CA ALA A 24 -0.12 4.19 -10.12
C ALA A 24 -0.66 3.07 -9.24
N VAL A 25 -1.77 2.46 -9.66
CA VAL A 25 -2.45 1.42 -8.89
C VAL A 25 -2.85 0.29 -9.83
N VAL A 26 -2.76 -0.93 -9.32
CA VAL A 26 -3.37 -2.12 -9.91
C VAL A 26 -4.29 -2.69 -8.84
N HIS A 27 -5.52 -3.00 -9.22
CA HIS A 27 -6.53 -3.55 -8.33
C HIS A 27 -6.99 -4.91 -8.83
N GLU A 28 -7.19 -5.85 -7.90
CA GLU A 28 -7.82 -7.12 -8.18
C GLU A 28 -8.82 -7.44 -7.08
N ARG A 29 -9.98 -7.97 -7.48
CA ARG A 29 -11.05 -8.35 -6.57
C ARG A 29 -10.94 -9.83 -6.20
N GLY A 30 -10.97 -10.11 -4.90
CA GLY A 30 -10.82 -11.45 -4.32
C GLY A 30 -12.12 -12.24 -4.22
N ASP A 31 -12.98 -12.26 -5.25
CA ASP A 31 -14.27 -12.96 -5.17
C ASP A 31 -14.14 -14.51 -5.25
N GLU A 32 -12.92 -15.00 -5.52
CA GLU A 32 -12.63 -16.43 -5.58
C GLU A 32 -12.23 -16.99 -4.20
N PRO A 33 -12.76 -18.15 -3.79
CA PRO A 33 -12.55 -18.71 -2.44
C PRO A 33 -11.08 -19.08 -2.14
N ASP A 34 -10.24 -19.22 -3.18
CA ASP A 34 -8.82 -19.58 -3.04
C ASP A 34 -7.90 -18.34 -2.91
N LYS A 35 -8.44 -17.12 -3.06
CA LYS A 35 -7.68 -15.86 -2.94
C LYS A 35 -7.59 -15.41 -1.48
N ILE A 36 -6.70 -16.04 -0.74
CA ILE A 36 -6.49 -15.79 0.71
C ILE A 36 -5.38 -14.77 1.02
N GLY A 37 -4.92 -14.00 0.05
CA GLY A 37 -3.81 -13.07 0.26
C GLY A 37 -3.32 -12.39 -1.01
N ILE A 38 -2.29 -11.57 -0.85
CA ILE A 38 -1.60 -10.85 -1.92
C ILE A 38 -0.09 -11.02 -1.77
N LYS A 39 0.59 -11.17 -2.91
CA LYS A 39 2.04 -11.17 -3.01
C LYS A 39 2.45 -10.21 -4.11
N ALA A 40 3.30 -9.24 -3.80
CA ALA A 40 3.86 -8.35 -4.82
C ALA A 40 5.36 -8.20 -4.62
N THR A 41 6.04 -7.90 -5.72
CA THR A 41 7.47 -7.56 -5.73
C THR A 41 7.62 -6.16 -6.26
N PHE A 42 8.34 -5.31 -5.55
CA PHE A 42 8.59 -3.94 -5.95
C PHE A 42 10.05 -3.55 -5.74
N ASN A 43 10.51 -2.64 -6.60
CA ASN A 43 11.81 -2.00 -6.44
C ASN A 43 11.81 -1.10 -5.21
N ILE A 44 12.95 -1.06 -4.52
CA ILE A 44 13.18 -0.23 -3.35
C ILE A 44 13.92 1.02 -3.79
N TRP A 45 13.29 2.19 -3.67
CA TRP A 45 13.90 3.46 -4.03
C TRP A 45 14.00 4.38 -2.82
N ASN A 46 14.98 5.29 -2.85
CA ASN A 46 15.04 6.44 -1.95
C ASN A 46 14.86 7.74 -2.76
N PRO A 47 13.64 8.03 -3.28
CA PRO A 47 13.39 9.24 -4.04
C PRO A 47 13.61 10.49 -3.18
N LYS A 48 14.09 11.57 -3.81
CA LYS A 48 14.07 12.89 -3.19
C LYS A 48 12.64 13.44 -3.28
N VAL A 49 12.05 13.74 -2.13
CA VAL A 49 10.76 14.41 -2.01
C VAL A 49 10.94 15.72 -1.25
N GLU A 50 10.02 16.67 -1.46
CA GLU A 50 10.02 17.92 -0.70
C GLU A 50 9.76 17.68 0.79
N ARG A 51 10.13 18.64 1.64
CA ARG A 51 10.07 18.48 3.10
C ARG A 51 8.66 18.12 3.60
N ASP A 52 7.62 18.62 2.95
CA ASP A 52 6.23 18.39 3.35
C ASP A 52 5.55 17.28 2.54
N ASP A 53 6.30 16.61 1.65
CA ASP A 53 5.83 15.56 0.76
C ASP A 53 6.30 14.17 1.23
N LEU A 54 5.67 13.16 0.63
CA LEU A 54 5.78 11.75 0.97
C LEU A 54 5.87 10.94 -0.32
N SER A 55 6.69 9.88 -0.34
CA SER A 55 6.65 8.86 -1.39
C SER A 55 6.40 7.50 -0.78
N ILE A 56 5.48 6.72 -1.38
CA ILE A 56 5.10 5.38 -0.92
C ILE A 56 5.10 4.42 -2.10
N SER A 57 5.53 3.18 -1.84
CA SER A 57 5.16 2.02 -2.65
C SER A 57 4.63 0.93 -1.73
N GLN A 58 3.40 0.48 -1.98
CA GLN A 58 2.68 -0.40 -1.06
C GLN A 58 1.75 -1.39 -1.76
N MET A 59 1.33 -2.40 -1.01
CA MET A 59 0.17 -3.23 -1.28
C MET A 59 -0.83 -3.12 -0.15
N TRP A 60 -2.12 -3.32 -0.44
CA TRP A 60 -3.17 -3.40 0.56
C TRP A 60 -4.13 -4.55 0.28
N ILE A 61 -4.66 -5.14 1.35
CA ILE A 61 -5.90 -5.92 1.33
C ILE A 61 -6.98 -5.04 1.95
N LYS A 62 -8.10 -4.88 1.25
CA LYS A 62 -9.26 -4.11 1.71
C LYS A 62 -10.46 -5.04 1.93
N ASN A 63 -11.14 -4.88 3.06
CA ASN A 63 -12.43 -5.51 3.30
C ASN A 63 -13.55 -4.59 2.81
N ASP A 64 -14.00 -4.79 1.57
CA ASP A 64 -15.06 -3.98 0.95
C ASP A 64 -16.44 -4.15 1.60
N LEU A 65 -16.64 -5.18 2.42
CA LEU A 65 -17.90 -5.44 3.12
C LEU A 65 -17.94 -4.85 4.53
N ALA A 66 -16.80 -4.37 5.05
CA ALA A 66 -16.76 -3.77 6.37
C ALA A 66 -17.18 -2.29 6.31
N GLU A 67 -18.08 -1.93 7.22
CA GLU A 67 -18.43 -0.55 7.51
C GLU A 67 -18.18 -0.28 9.00
N PRO A 68 -17.19 0.55 9.36
CA PRO A 68 -16.27 1.29 8.48
C PRO A 68 -15.24 0.39 7.76
N VAL A 69 -14.68 0.89 6.65
CA VAL A 69 -13.67 0.19 5.84
C VAL A 69 -12.48 -0.27 6.70
N GLU A 70 -12.04 -1.50 6.46
CA GLU A 70 -10.83 -2.07 7.06
C GLU A 70 -9.78 -2.34 5.98
N THR A 71 -8.53 -1.99 6.25
CA THR A 71 -7.38 -2.30 5.38
C THR A 71 -6.19 -2.80 6.17
N LEU A 72 -5.42 -3.69 5.53
CA LEU A 72 -4.09 -4.11 5.97
C LEU A 72 -3.11 -3.81 4.84
N GLU A 73 -2.06 -3.05 5.15
CA GLU A 73 -1.14 -2.47 4.18
C GLU A 73 0.30 -2.77 4.56
N ALA A 74 1.15 -2.95 3.56
CA ALA A 74 2.58 -3.10 3.75
C ALA A 74 3.34 -2.52 2.56
N GLY A 75 4.49 -1.90 2.84
CA GLY A 75 5.24 -1.21 1.81
C GLY A 75 6.51 -0.57 2.32
N TRP A 76 7.05 0.33 1.49
CA TRP A 76 8.08 1.27 1.91
C TRP A 76 7.62 2.71 1.73
N LEU A 77 8.16 3.59 2.56
CA LEU A 77 7.92 5.03 2.50
C LEU A 77 9.23 5.82 2.61
N VAL A 78 9.24 7.02 2.02
CA VAL A 78 10.21 8.08 2.30
C VAL A 78 9.43 9.31 2.78
N ASP A 79 9.74 9.73 4.00
CA ASP A 79 9.12 10.89 4.67
C ASP A 79 10.24 11.71 5.33
N PRO A 80 10.72 12.79 4.68
CA PRO A 80 11.81 13.60 5.20
C PRO A 80 11.55 14.25 6.57
N LYS A 81 10.28 14.39 7.02
CA LYS A 81 9.97 14.91 8.36
C LYS A 81 10.33 13.90 9.44
N ALA A 82 10.03 12.63 9.19
CA ALA A 82 10.33 11.53 10.10
C ALA A 82 11.78 11.03 9.93
N HIS A 83 12.14 10.63 8.70
CA HIS A 83 13.43 10.01 8.36
C HIS A 83 13.85 10.30 6.91
N PRO A 84 15.11 10.66 6.64
CA PRO A 84 15.60 10.92 5.27
C PRO A 84 15.79 9.66 4.41
N ASP A 85 15.62 8.46 4.99
CA ASP A 85 15.89 7.18 4.33
C ASP A 85 14.61 6.37 4.12
N THR A 86 14.62 5.49 3.12
CA THR A 86 13.55 4.53 2.86
C THR A 86 13.31 3.58 4.04
N ARG A 87 12.06 3.52 4.50
CA ARG A 87 11.63 2.68 5.62
C ARG A 87 10.53 1.73 5.22
N PHE A 88 10.66 0.47 5.65
CA PHE A 88 9.56 -0.48 5.62
C PHE A 88 8.48 -0.10 6.63
N PHE A 89 7.22 -0.33 6.29
CA PHE A 89 6.10 -0.19 7.22
C PHE A 89 5.05 -1.27 7.00
N ILE A 90 4.26 -1.50 8.06
CA ILE A 90 3.01 -2.23 8.04
C ILE A 90 1.98 -1.33 8.71
N PHE A 91 0.81 -1.20 8.10
CA PHE A 91 -0.28 -0.37 8.60
C PHE A 91 -1.60 -1.15 8.59
N PHE A 92 -2.46 -0.88 9.57
CA PHE A 92 -3.78 -1.48 9.65
C PHE A 92 -4.76 -0.43 10.16
N THR A 93 -5.91 -0.32 9.50
CA THR A 93 -7.07 0.42 9.99
C THR A 93 -8.30 -0.46 9.94
N ASN A 94 -9.20 -0.25 10.89
CA ASN A 94 -10.55 -0.82 10.87
C ASN A 94 -11.62 0.25 11.05
N ASN A 95 -11.28 1.49 10.71
CA ASN A 95 -12.13 2.64 11.00
C ASN A 95 -12.16 3.65 9.86
N ASN A 96 -12.02 3.18 8.62
CA ASN A 96 -12.00 4.00 7.41
C ASN A 96 -11.04 5.19 7.54
N TYR A 97 -9.86 4.95 8.11
CA TYR A 97 -8.87 6.01 8.31
C TYR A 97 -9.43 7.22 9.08
N VAL A 98 -10.33 7.02 10.05
CA VAL A 98 -10.87 8.12 10.86
C VAL A 98 -10.07 8.30 12.15
N GLY A 99 -9.81 9.55 12.55
CA GLY A 99 -9.21 9.89 13.84
C GLY A 99 -7.68 9.82 13.84
N LYS A 100 -7.08 9.42 14.99
CA LYS A 100 -5.61 9.36 15.19
C LYS A 100 -4.88 8.28 14.35
N LEU A 101 -5.57 7.65 13.41
CA LEU A 101 -5.00 6.66 12.49
C LEU A 101 -5.32 7.03 11.03
N GLY A 102 -5.93 8.19 10.80
CA GLY A 102 -6.40 8.60 9.49
C GLY A 102 -5.33 9.14 8.57
N TYR A 103 -5.37 8.69 7.33
CA TYR A 103 -4.76 9.41 6.22
C TYR A 103 -5.83 10.32 5.63
N ASP A 104 -5.59 11.63 5.66
CA ASP A 104 -6.33 12.56 4.82
C ASP A 104 -5.51 12.74 3.53
N ASP A 105 -6.06 12.27 2.40
CA ASP A 105 -5.48 12.45 1.06
C ASP A 105 -5.11 13.91 0.74
N CYS A 106 -5.67 14.86 1.50
CA CYS A 106 -5.44 16.29 1.32
C CYS A 106 -4.53 16.94 2.38
N ILE A 107 -4.03 16.19 3.38
CA ILE A 107 -3.14 16.72 4.42
C ILE A 107 -1.99 15.72 4.71
N PRO A 108 -0.80 15.93 4.10
CA PRO A 108 0.39 15.10 4.33
C PRO A 108 0.77 14.94 5.82
N ASP A 109 0.50 15.97 6.65
CA ASP A 109 0.83 15.99 8.08
C ASP A 109 0.08 14.95 8.94
N THR A 110 -0.94 14.29 8.40
CA THR A 110 -1.71 13.27 9.13
C THR A 110 -1.04 11.89 9.08
N PHE A 111 -0.32 11.59 8.00
CA PHE A 111 0.32 10.29 7.78
C PHE A 111 1.47 10.03 8.77
N GLU A 112 2.38 11.01 8.92
CA GLU A 112 3.53 10.94 9.83
C GLU A 112 3.08 10.65 11.28
N LYS A 113 2.10 11.41 11.80
CA LYS A 113 1.61 11.28 13.18
C LYS A 113 0.96 9.92 13.47
N ASN A 114 0.41 9.29 12.44
CA ASN A 114 -0.44 8.11 12.61
C ASN A 114 0.36 6.81 12.40
N ILE A 115 1.33 6.78 11.49
CA ILE A 115 2.28 5.66 11.32
C ILE A 115 3.33 5.65 12.43
N THR A 116 3.77 6.81 12.92
CA THR A 116 4.65 6.87 14.09
C THR A 116 3.92 6.55 15.40
N GLY A 117 2.59 6.71 15.44
CA GLY A 117 1.75 6.62 16.64
C GLY A 117 1.31 5.22 17.08
N ARG A 118 1.16 4.25 16.18
CA ARG A 118 0.87 2.84 16.53
C ARG A 118 1.57 1.85 15.60
N LYS A 119 2.73 1.38 16.07
CA LYS A 119 3.52 0.29 15.48
C LYS A 119 2.79 -1.05 15.57
N LEU A 120 2.25 -1.53 14.47
CA LEU A 120 2.19 -2.97 14.19
C LEU A 120 3.38 -3.33 13.30
N GLY A 121 4.59 -3.12 13.83
CA GLY A 121 5.85 -3.45 13.15
C GLY A 121 6.72 -2.23 12.88
N SER A 122 7.74 -2.07 13.73
CA SER A 122 8.98 -1.32 13.52
C SER A 122 9.27 -0.80 12.09
N SER A 123 9.52 0.51 11.99
CA SER A 123 10.14 1.13 10.81
C SER A 123 11.58 0.62 10.65
N TYR A 124 11.79 -0.32 9.74
CA TYR A 124 13.10 -0.88 9.44
C TYR A 124 13.72 -0.13 8.27
N LEU A 125 15.02 0.19 8.39
CA LEU A 125 15.79 0.74 7.29
C LEU A 125 15.85 -0.28 6.14
N LEU A 126 15.41 0.12 4.96
CA LEU A 126 15.53 -0.70 3.76
C LEU A 126 16.77 -0.30 2.99
N VAL A 127 17.79 -1.14 3.08
CA VAL A 127 19.02 -1.05 2.30
C VAL A 127 19.41 -2.42 1.74
N PRO A 128 20.13 -2.47 0.60
CA PRO A 128 20.41 -1.34 -0.30
C PRO A 128 19.16 -0.87 -1.08
N VAL A 129 19.24 0.35 -1.64
CA VAL A 129 18.20 0.97 -2.48
C VAL A 129 18.67 1.08 -3.93
N SER A 130 17.73 1.00 -4.88
CA SER A 130 17.96 1.11 -6.32
C SER A 130 18.53 2.47 -6.71
N GLN A 131 19.27 2.49 -7.83
CA GLN A 131 19.86 3.70 -8.41
C GLN A 131 19.41 3.90 -9.87
N PRO A 132 19.20 5.15 -10.33
CA PRO A 132 18.98 5.41 -11.75
C PRO A 132 20.19 4.91 -12.55
N ASP A 133 19.95 4.14 -13.62
CA ASP A 133 20.97 3.53 -14.48
C ASP A 133 22.02 2.67 -13.74
N GLY A 134 21.69 2.23 -12.52
CA GLY A 134 22.57 1.47 -11.65
C GLY A 134 21.92 0.20 -11.12
N PRO A 135 22.50 -0.41 -10.08
CA PRO A 135 21.95 -1.59 -9.43
C PRO A 135 20.50 -1.39 -9.02
N GLN A 136 19.66 -2.39 -9.30
CA GLN A 136 18.27 -2.45 -8.87
C GLN A 136 18.12 -3.45 -7.73
N TYR A 137 17.32 -3.08 -6.73
CA TYR A 137 17.03 -3.92 -5.59
C TYR A 137 15.53 -4.04 -5.38
N GLU A 138 15.05 -5.27 -5.39
CA GLU A 138 13.64 -5.58 -5.23
C GLU A 138 13.39 -6.26 -3.87
N ARG A 139 12.16 -6.12 -3.37
CA ARG A 139 11.66 -6.91 -2.25
C ARG A 139 10.31 -7.48 -2.62
N THR A 140 10.18 -8.78 -2.35
CA THR A 140 8.90 -9.46 -2.37
C THR A 140 8.28 -9.36 -0.99
N MET A 141 7.03 -8.96 -0.93
CA MET A 141 6.22 -8.94 0.27
C MET A 141 4.96 -9.76 0.05
N GLU A 142 4.43 -10.31 1.13
CA GLU A 142 3.29 -11.20 1.09
C GLU A 142 2.41 -10.97 2.32
N ILE A 143 1.13 -10.77 2.10
CA ILE A 143 0.09 -10.70 3.12
C ILE A 143 -0.82 -11.92 2.91
N LYS A 144 -0.94 -12.77 3.94
CA LYS A 144 -1.81 -13.95 3.91
C LYS A 144 -2.80 -13.92 5.06
N LEU A 145 -4.06 -14.16 4.75
CA LEU A 145 -5.07 -14.53 5.72
C LEU A 145 -4.77 -15.95 6.21
N VAL A 146 -4.63 -16.09 7.52
CA VAL A 146 -4.47 -17.40 8.14
C VAL A 146 -5.82 -17.83 8.68
N HIS A 147 -6.41 -18.87 8.09
CA HIS A 147 -7.54 -19.55 8.72
C HIS A 147 -7.03 -20.25 10.00
N LYS A 148 -7.43 -19.73 11.17
CA LYS A 148 -7.37 -20.51 12.40
C LYS A 148 -8.51 -21.51 12.38
N THR A 149 -8.23 -22.75 11.99
CA THR A 149 -9.08 -23.87 12.43
C THR A 149 -8.90 -23.97 13.94
N ASN A 150 -9.97 -23.71 14.71
CA ASN A 150 -10.03 -24.14 16.10
C ASN A 150 -9.92 -25.67 16.09
N SER A 151 -8.71 -26.19 16.26
CA SER A 151 -8.47 -27.58 16.58
C SER A 151 -8.91 -27.80 18.02
N THR A 152 -10.21 -27.93 18.24
CA THR A 152 -10.72 -28.61 19.42
C THR A 152 -10.70 -30.10 19.08
N LEU A 153 -9.59 -30.78 19.41
CA LEU A 153 -9.55 -32.24 19.40
C LEU A 153 -8.82 -32.76 20.64
N PHE A 154 -9.64 -33.38 21.49
CA PHE A 154 -9.42 -34.23 22.67
C PHE A 154 -9.16 -33.52 24.01
#